data_AF-A0A5P0ZK01-F1
#
_entry.id   AF-A0A5P0ZK01-F1
#
_cell.length_a   1.000
_cell.length_b   1.000
_cell.length_c   1.000
_cell.angle_alpha   90.00
_cell.angle_beta   90.00
_cell.angle_gamma   90.00
#
_symmetry.space_group_name_H-M   'P 1'
#
loop_
_entity.id
_entity.type
_entity.pdbx_description
1 polymer ?
#
loop_
_entity_poly.entity_id
_entity_poly.type
_entity_poly.pdbx_seq_one_letter_code
_entity_poly.pdbx_strand_id
1 'polypeptide(L)' 'MDWEKTSIRVTMANDKNYEKGYIVRTFNNIVPNPTQEQINLLGEALELISKGDKFQKAEVVLHNKYITQ' A
#
# COMPACT_ATOMS: atom_id res chain seq x y z
N MET A 1 -21.88 -10.99 0.05
CA MET A 1 -21.04 -9.85 0.47
C MET A 1 -19.89 -9.75 -0.52
N ASP A 2 -20.13 -9.03 -1.62
CA ASP A 2 -19.11 -8.63 -2.57
C ASP A 2 -18.21 -7.59 -1.92
N TRP A 3 -17.22 -8.06 -1.16
CA TRP A 3 -16.10 -7.23 -0.77
C TRP A 3 -15.34 -6.92 -2.07
N GLU A 4 -15.59 -5.75 -2.64
CA GLU A 4 -14.77 -5.23 -3.72
C GLU A 4 -13.33 -5.21 -3.20
N LYS A 5 -12.48 -6.10 -3.75
CA LYS A 5 -11.16 -6.40 -3.17
C LYS A 5 -10.26 -5.18 -3.35
N THR A 6 -10.38 -4.19 -2.48
CA THR A 6 -9.51 -3.03 -2.51
C THR A 6 -8.19 -3.45 -1.90
N SER A 7 -7.12 -3.13 -2.62
CA SER A 7 -5.77 -3.42 -2.16
C SER A 7 -4.97 -2.14 -2.09
N ILE A 8 -3.98 -2.07 -1.22
CA ILE A 8 -3.02 -0.97 -1.22
C ILE A 8 -1.64 -1.54 -1.53
N ARG A 9 -1.01 -0.98 -2.56
CA ARG A 9 0.39 -1.25 -2.89
C ARG A 9 1.24 -0.22 -2.17
N VAL A 10 2.08 -0.67 -1.26
CA VAL A 10 3.03 0.18 -0.55
C VAL A 10 4.41 -0.04 -1.12
N THR A 11 5.10 1.06 -1.43
CA THR A 11 6.50 1.06 -1.85
C THR A 11 7.37 1.55 -0.69
N MET A 12 8.30 0.71 -0.27
CA MET A 12 9.28 1.01 0.78
C MET A 12 10.68 1.04 0.18
N ALA A 13 11.48 2.06 0.48
CA ALA A 13 12.86 2.20 0.05
C ALA A 13 13.84 1.66 1.09
N ASN A 14 14.83 0.90 0.64
CA ASN A 14 16.02 0.58 1.41
C ASN A 14 17.14 0.14 0.46
N ASP A 15 18.09 1.02 0.18
CA ASP A 15 19.22 0.78 -0.72
C ASP A 15 20.18 -0.31 -0.24
N LYS A 16 20.17 -0.64 1.06
CA LYS A 16 21.03 -1.67 1.65
C LYS A 16 20.38 -3.05 1.64
N ASN A 17 19.06 -3.11 1.75
CA ASN A 17 18.32 -4.37 1.92
C ASN A 17 17.61 -4.84 0.63
N TYR A 18 17.47 -3.97 -0.38
CA TYR A 18 16.76 -4.30 -1.62
C TYR A 18 17.64 -4.08 -2.86
N GLU A 19 17.75 -5.09 -3.73
CA GLU A 19 18.59 -5.08 -4.94
C GLU A 19 18.27 -3.91 -5.89
N LYS A 20 17.02 -3.43 -5.89
CA LYS A 20 16.55 -2.27 -6.69
C LYS A 20 16.39 -0.99 -5.88
N GLY A 21 16.83 -0.98 -4.61
CA GLY A 21 16.65 0.13 -3.67
C GLY A 21 15.24 0.27 -3.09
N TYR A 22 14.27 -0.53 -3.53
CA TYR A 22 12.91 -0.53 -2.98
C TYR A 22 12.24 -1.91 -3.07
N ILE A 23 11.17 -2.07 -2.30
CA ILE A 23 10.26 -3.21 -2.35
C ILE A 23 8.81 -2.76 -2.44
N VAL A 24 7.99 -3.54 -3.12
CA VAL A 24 6.54 -3.31 -3.22
C VAL A 24 5.79 -4.43 -2.51
N ARG A 25 4.87 -4.07 -1.62
CA ARG A 25 4.00 -5.01 -0.89
C ARG A 25 2.54 -4.65 -1.14
N THR A 26 1.71 -5.66 -1.39
CA THR A 26 0.27 -5.49 -1.60
C THR A 26 -0.48 -5.99 -0.38
N PHE A 27 -1.29 -5.14 0.23
CA PHE A 27 -2.20 -5.49 1.32
C PHE A 27 -3.63 -5.51 0.77
N ASN A 28 -4.36 -6.61 0.97
CA ASN A 28 -5.71 -6.81 0.43
C ASN A 28 -6.78 -6.50 1.49
N ASN A 29 -8.04 -6.38 1.06
CA ASN A 29 -9.22 -6.20 1.92
C ASN A 29 -9.19 -4.88 2.72
N ILE A 30 -8.68 -3.83 2.07
CA ILE A 30 -8.66 -2.48 2.63
C ILE A 30 -10.04 -1.84 2.41
N VAL A 31 -10.39 -0.85 3.23
CA VAL A 31 -11.56 0.00 2.98
C VAL A 31 -11.48 0.58 1.55
N PRO A 32 -12.57 0.64 0.77
CA PRO A 32 -12.54 1.06 -0.64
C PRO A 32 -11.96 2.45 -0.88
N ASN A 33 -12.18 3.37 0.06
CA ASN A 33 -11.71 4.76 -0.02
C ASN A 33 -11.03 5.14 1.30
N PRO A 34 -9.80 4.68 1.56
CA PRO A 34 -9.08 5.11 2.74
C PRO A 34 -8.68 6.59 2.59
N THR A 35 -8.75 7.36 3.67
CA THR A 35 -8.30 8.75 3.64
C THR A 35 -6.78 8.82 3.50
N GLN A 36 -6.27 9.95 3.03
CA GLN A 36 -4.82 10.16 2.94
C GLN A 36 -4.13 10.01 4.31
N GLU A 37 -4.79 10.45 5.38
CA GLU A 37 -4.29 10.29 6.75
C GLU A 37 -4.15 8.81 7.14
N GLN A 38 -5.13 7.96 6.79
CA GLN A 38 -5.06 6.52 7.06
C GLN A 38 -3.93 5.84 6.29
N ILE A 39 -3.69 6.27 5.05
CA ILE A 39 -2.57 5.80 4.23
C ILE A 39 -1.23 6.22 4.86
N ASN A 40 -1.12 7.46 5.34
CA ASN A 40 0.09 7.97 5.96
C ASN A 40 0.38 7.24 7.28
N LEU A 41 -0.64 7.04 8.13
CA LEU A 41 -0.51 6.28 9.37
C LEU A 41 -0.06 4.84 9.12
N LEU A 42 -0.55 4.21 8.05
CA LEU A 42 -0.06 2.89 7.62
C LEU A 42 1.41 2.96 7.20
N GLY A 43 1.81 3.98 6.44
CA GLY A 43 3.20 4.21 6.05
C GLY A 43 4.13 4.38 7.25
N GLU A 44 3.77 5.23 8.20
CA GLU A 44 4.51 5.46 9.44
C GLU A 44 4.62 4.20 10.30
N ALA A 45 3.52 3.45 10.46
CA ALA A 45 3.54 2.19 11.18
C ALA A 45 4.47 1.16 10.51
N LEU A 46 4.47 1.10 9.17
CA LEU A 46 5.36 0.23 8.40
C LEU A 46 6.83 0.65 8.53
N GLU A 47 7.13 1.96 8.53
CA GLU A 47 8.48 2.47 8.80
C GLU A 47 8.96 2.08 10.21
N LEU A 48 8.13 2.27 11.23
CA LEU A 48 8.45 1.98 12.64
C LEU A 48 8.82 0.51 12.89
N ILE A 49 8.13 -0.41 12.22
CA ILE A 49 8.40 -1.85 12.35
C ILE A 49 9.49 -2.34 11.39
N SER A 50 9.89 -1.52 10.42
CA SER A 50 10.95 -1.86 9.47
C SER A 50 12.33 -1.67 10.08
N LYS A 51 13.33 -2.37 9.54
CA LYS A 51 14.74 -2.19 9.93
C LYS A 51 15.40 -1.04 9.13
N GLY A 52 14.79 0.14 9.20
CA GLY A 52 15.29 1.36 8.55
C GLY A 52 14.81 1.56 7.11
N ASP A 53 13.70 0.93 6.72
CA ASP A 53 13.05 1.20 5.44
C ASP A 53 12.29 2.54 5.51
N LYS A 54 12.19 3.24 4.38
CA LYS A 54 11.42 4.48 4.27
C LYS A 54 10.21 4.31 3.38
N PHE A 55 9.05 4.76 3.81
CA PHE A 55 7.85 4.85 3.01
C PHE A 55 8.06 5.85 1.89
N GLN A 56 7.82 5.41 0.65
CA GLN A 56 7.86 6.31 -0.51
C GLN A 56 6.47 6.71 -0.98
N LYS A 57 5.60 5.70 -1.17
CA LYS A 57 4.25 5.92 -1.68
C LYS A 57 3.35 4.74 -1.39
N ALA A 58 2.05 5.00 -1.42
CA ALA A 58 1.04 3.97 -1.46
C ALA A 58 0.02 4.25 -2.56
N GLU A 59 -0.43 3.19 -3.22
CA GLU A 59 -1.40 3.24 -4.32
C GLU A 59 -2.58 2.34 -3.98
N VAL A 60 -3.78 2.92 -3.91
CA VAL A 60 -5.02 2.17 -3.70
C VAL A 60 -5.49 1.59 -5.04
N VAL A 61 -5.72 0.29 -5.07
CA VAL A 61 -6.12 -0.50 -6.24
C VAL A 61 -7.51 -1.08 -5.98
N LEU A 62 -8.51 -0.55 -6.69
CA LEU A 62 -9.87 -1.09 -6.72
C LEU A 62 -9.95 -2.21 -7.77
N HIS A 63 -10.26 -3.43 -7.36
CA HIS A 63 -10.26 -4.58 -8.29
C HIS A 63 -11.57 -4.78 -9.08
N ASN A 64 -12.58 -3.90 -8.95
CA ASN A 64 -13.95 -4.17 -9.41
C ASN A 64 -14.61 -3.05 -10.26
N LYS A 65 -13.94 -2.48 -11.26
CA LYS A 65 -14.66 -1.79 -12.37
C LYS A 65 -14.49 -2.53 -13.69
N TYR A 66 -15.47 -3.39 -13.99
CA TYR A 66 -16.05 -3.46 -15.33
C TYR A 66 -17.39 -2.72 -15.26
N ILE A 67 -17.51 -1.55 -15.90
CA ILE A 67 -18.81 -0.91 -16.12
C ILE A 67 -19.02 -0.73 -17.62
N THR A 68 -19.95 -1.52 -18.15
CA THR A 68 -20.65 -1.25 -19.41
C THR A 68 -22.13 -1.25 -19.07
N GLN A 69 -22.70 -0.07 -18.87
CA GLN A 69 -24.11 0.29 -19.07
C GLN A 69 -24.26 1.80 -18.81
#